data_AF-A0A968DWC0-F1
#
_entry.id   AF-A0A968DWC0-F1
#
_cell.length_a   1.000
_cell.length_b   1.000
_cell.length_c   1.000
_cell.angle_alpha   90.00
_cell.angle_beta   90.00
_cell.angle_gamma   90.00
#
_symmetry.space_group_name_H-M   'P 1'
#
loop_
_entity.id
_entity.type
_entity.pdbx_description
1 polymer ?
#
loop_
_entity_poly.entity_id
_entity_poly.type
_entity_poly.pdbx_seq_one_letter_code
_entity_poly.pdbx_strand_id
1 'polypeptide(L)'
;QKVPSLGAIINRSDYEIFLGDVIIPEEWILEWLDSNEVTTPRQHKEGIKEIDIRPFVEKFFLNKNKLLITIKTIEGRTAKITEILESLLASHGVDYRQFLVQRTAQYVVEENKILTPFDVLPS
;
A
#
# COMPACT_ATOMS: atom_id res chain seq x y z
N GLN A 1 -13.80 -26.02 14.05
CA GLN A 1 -13.84 -25.00 12.98
C GLN A 1 -12.47 -24.33 12.94
N LYS A 2 -11.75 -24.33 11.81
CA LYS A 2 -10.42 -23.70 11.71
C LYS A 2 -10.66 -22.19 11.66
N VAL A 3 -10.25 -21.47 12.71
CA VAL A 3 -10.29 -20.00 12.71
C VAL A 3 -9.36 -19.52 11.58
N PRO A 4 -9.84 -18.70 10.62
CA PRO A 4 -8.96 -18.11 9.63
C PRO A 4 -7.85 -17.34 10.36
N SER A 5 -6.62 -17.43 9.89
CA SER A 5 -5.55 -16.65 10.49
C SER A 5 -5.90 -15.16 10.40
N LEU A 6 -5.53 -14.37 11.40
CA LEU A 6 -5.76 -12.92 11.44
C LEU A 6 -5.25 -12.22 10.17
N GLY A 7 -4.20 -12.77 9.53
CA GLY A 7 -3.67 -12.28 8.26
C GLY A 7 -4.57 -12.53 7.04
N ALA A 8 -5.43 -13.54 7.07
CA ALA A 8 -6.34 -13.87 5.96
C ALA A 8 -7.56 -12.95 5.89
N ILE A 9 -7.87 -12.24 6.97
CA ILE A 9 -9.03 -11.34 7.07
C ILE A 9 -8.65 -9.86 6.90
N ILE A 10 -7.37 -9.49 7.12
CA ILE A 10 -6.90 -8.11 6.92
C ILE A 10 -7.00 -7.76 5.44
N ASN A 11 -7.79 -6.73 5.13
CA ASN A 11 -8.02 -6.27 3.77
C ASN A 11 -7.68 -4.80 3.55
N ARG A 12 -7.16 -4.12 4.57
CA ARG A 12 -6.64 -2.76 4.47
C ARG A 12 -5.43 -2.56 5.37
N SER A 13 -4.47 -1.78 4.92
CA SER A 13 -3.29 -1.39 5.69
C SER A 13 -2.94 0.06 5.41
N ASP A 14 -2.65 0.81 6.46
CA ASP A 14 -2.15 2.18 6.36
C ASP A 14 -0.64 2.19 6.61
N TYR A 15 0.06 2.97 5.79
CA TYR A 15 1.50 3.17 5.86
C TYR A 15 1.81 4.65 6.04
N GLU A 16 2.86 4.91 6.81
CA GLU A 16 3.46 6.22 6.99
C GLU A 16 4.92 6.16 6.54
N ILE A 17 5.30 7.07 5.64
CA ILE A 17 6.64 7.17 5.06
C ILE A 17 7.20 8.52 5.46
N PHE A 18 8.32 8.50 6.19
CA PHE A 18 9.02 9.70 6.64
C PHE A 18 9.99 10.16 5.56
N LEU A 19 9.70 11.30 4.95
CA LEU A 19 10.43 11.83 3.79
C LEU A 19 11.70 12.61 4.15
N GLY A 20 11.90 12.91 5.44
CA GLY A 20 13.02 13.75 5.88
C GLY A 20 12.93 15.14 5.24
N ASP A 21 13.97 15.52 4.51
CA ASP A 21 14.06 16.79 3.77
C ASP A 21 13.57 16.67 2.31
N VAL A 22 13.20 15.47 1.86
CA VAL A 22 12.70 15.26 0.50
C VAL A 22 11.28 15.82 0.41
N ILE A 23 11.10 16.73 -0.54
CA ILE A 23 9.79 17.28 -0.88
C ILE A 23 9.24 16.47 -2.04
N ILE A 24 8.07 15.86 -1.85
CA ILE A 24 7.31 15.19 -2.91
C ILE A 24 6.24 16.16 -3.39
N PRO A 25 6.33 16.68 -4.63
CA PRO A 25 5.27 17.47 -5.24
C PRO A 25 3.94 16.70 -5.29
N GLU A 26 2.83 17.40 -5.04
CA GLU A 26 1.49 16.80 -5.13
C GLU A 26 1.17 16.33 -6.55
N GLU A 27 1.74 17.00 -7.57
CA GLU A 27 1.57 16.63 -8.98
C GLU A 27 2.04 15.21 -9.30
N TRP A 28 3.11 14.70 -8.67
CA TRP A 28 3.59 13.32 -8.89
C TRP A 28 2.56 12.30 -8.41
N ILE A 29 1.90 12.59 -7.29
CA ILE A 29 0.82 11.76 -6.75
C ILE A 29 -0.40 11.80 -7.68
N LEU A 30 -0.73 12.98 -8.20
CA LEU A 30 -1.86 13.15 -9.12
C LEU A 30 -1.60 12.41 -10.44
N GLU A 31 -0.41 12.52 -11.02
CA GLU A 31 -0.01 11.79 -12.22
C GLU A 31 -0.10 10.27 -12.03
N TRP A 32 0.38 9.78 -10.87
CA TRP A 32 0.27 8.37 -10.52
C TRP A 32 -1.18 7.92 -10.35
N LEU A 33 -2.02 8.75 -9.72
CA LEU A 33 -3.44 8.46 -9.50
C LEU A 33 -4.26 8.49 -10.79
N ASP A 34 -3.91 9.37 -11.74
CA ASP A 34 -4.56 9.53 -13.05
C ASP A 34 -4.12 8.46 -14.06
N SER A 35 -3.04 7.74 -13.77
CA SER A 35 -2.58 6.61 -14.57
C SER A 35 -3.61 5.48 -14.59
N ASN A 36 -3.96 5.01 -15.78
CA ASN A 36 -4.90 3.90 -15.99
C ASN A 36 -4.37 2.57 -15.41
N GLU A 37 -3.06 2.36 -15.47
CA GLU A 37 -2.38 1.15 -15.02
C GLU A 37 -1.01 1.52 -14.45
N VAL A 38 -0.59 0.82 -13.40
CA VAL A 38 0.77 0.94 -12.84
C VAL A 38 1.30 -0.48 -12.66
N THR A 39 2.14 -0.96 -13.58
CA THR A 39 2.63 -2.34 -13.54
C THR A 39 3.95 -2.49 -12.78
N THR A 40 4.10 -3.62 -12.10
CA THR A 40 5.38 -4.04 -11.50
C THR A 40 5.66 -5.52 -11.78
N PRO A 41 6.92 -5.89 -12.04
CA PRO A 41 7.30 -7.29 -12.19
C PRO A 41 7.26 -8.01 -10.83
N ARG A 42 6.67 -9.21 -10.81
CA ARG A 42 6.73 -10.13 -9.67
C ARG A 42 7.24 -11.50 -10.08
N GLN A 43 8.13 -12.06 -9.26
CA GLN A 43 8.55 -13.44 -9.41
C GLN A 43 7.42 -14.40 -8.99
N HIS A 44 6.98 -15.24 -9.91
CA HIS A 44 6.10 -16.38 -9.68
C HIS A 44 6.84 -17.70 -9.94
N LYS A 45 6.20 -18.82 -9.57
CA LYS A 45 6.73 -20.17 -9.83
C LYS A 45 6.96 -20.45 -11.32
N GLU A 46 6.17 -19.82 -12.19
CA GLU A 46 6.19 -19.98 -13.64
C GLU A 46 7.09 -18.95 -14.36
N GLY A 47 7.68 -18.00 -13.62
CA GLY A 47 8.48 -16.90 -14.18
C GLY A 47 8.08 -15.53 -13.64
N ILE A 48 8.62 -14.47 -14.23
CA ILE A 48 8.26 -13.09 -13.90
C ILE A 48 6.92 -12.76 -14.58
N LYS A 49 5.97 -12.20 -13.83
CA LYS A 49 4.69 -11.69 -14.35
C LYS A 49 4.54 -10.22 -13.98
N GLU A 50 4.00 -9.42 -14.89
CA GLU A 50 3.58 -8.05 -14.61
C GLU A 50 2.26 -8.07 -13.82
N ILE A 51 2.18 -7.23 -12.79
CA ILE A 51 0.97 -7.05 -11.99
C ILE A 51 0.67 -5.56 -11.93
N ASP A 52 -0.54 -5.18 -12.33
CA ASP A 52 -1.05 -3.84 -12.07
C ASP A 52 -1.30 -3.65 -10.56
N ILE A 53 -0.60 -2.68 -9.98
CA ILE A 53 -0.71 -2.35 -8.56
C ILE A 53 -1.67 -1.18 -8.29
N ARG A 54 -2.10 -0.45 -9.33
CA ARG A 54 -2.98 0.72 -9.20
C ARG A 54 -4.28 0.43 -8.43
N PRO A 55 -4.98 -0.71 -8.65
CA PRO A 55 -6.25 -0.99 -7.99
C PRO A 55 -6.13 -1.20 -6.48
N PHE A 56 -4.94 -1.56 -5.98
CA PHE A 56 -4.73 -1.83 -4.56
C PHE A 56 -4.45 -0.56 -3.74
N VAL A 57 -4.19 0.59 -4.38
CA VAL A 57 -3.97 1.84 -3.67
C VAL A 57 -5.27 2.62 -3.55
N GLU A 58 -5.73 2.79 -2.32
CA GLU A 58 -6.98 3.50 -2.01
C GLU A 58 -6.74 5.01 -1.93
N LYS A 59 -5.64 5.44 -1.29
CA LYS A 59 -5.40 6.85 -1.02
C LYS A 59 -3.92 7.14 -0.82
N PHE A 60 -3.51 8.33 -1.30
CA PHE A 60 -2.33 9.05 -0.83
C PHE A 60 -2.74 10.26 -0.02
N PHE A 61 -1.93 10.62 0.98
CA PHE A 61 -2.06 11.89 1.67
C PHE A 61 -0.68 12.41 2.05
N LEU A 62 -0.33 13.57 1.52
CA LEU A 62 0.90 14.25 1.86
C LEU A 62 0.65 15.20 3.03
N ASN A 63 1.43 15.06 4.09
CA ASN A 63 1.36 15.92 5.27
C ASN A 63 2.76 16.31 5.71
N LYS A 64 3.15 17.56 5.42
CA LYS A 64 4.49 18.09 5.72
C LYS A 64 5.56 17.16 5.14
N ASN A 65 6.33 16.51 6.00
CA ASN A 65 7.42 15.59 5.66
C ASN A 65 7.00 14.11 5.69
N LYS A 66 5.72 13.83 5.55
CA LYS A 66 5.19 12.47 5.59
C LYS A 66 4.29 12.20 4.41
N LEU A 67 4.46 11.03 3.80
CA LEU A 67 3.53 10.47 2.84
C LEU A 67 2.76 9.34 3.53
N LEU A 68 1.44 9.46 3.57
CA LEU A 68 0.54 8.41 4.04
C LEU A 68 -0.04 7.67 2.83
N ILE A 69 -0.03 6.34 2.89
CA ILE A 69 -0.54 5.48 1.82
C ILE A 69 -1.48 4.45 2.43
N THR A 70 -2.70 4.38 1.92
CA THR A 70 -3.65 3.32 2.26
C THR A 70 -3.68 2.28 1.13
N ILE A 71 -3.39 1.03 1.48
CA ILE A 71 -3.39 -0.11 0.58
C ILE A 71 -4.53 -1.04 0.98
N LYS A 72 -5.30 -1.51 0.00
CA LYS A 72 -6.35 -2.52 0.16
C LYS A 72 -5.98 -3.87 -0.45
N THR A 73 -6.66 -4.91 0.00
CA THR A 73 -6.60 -6.26 -0.55
C THR A 73 -7.86 -6.49 -1.39
N ILE A 74 -7.68 -6.94 -2.63
CA ILE A 74 -8.77 -7.31 -3.53
C ILE A 74 -8.59 -8.79 -3.87
N GLU A 75 -9.60 -9.63 -3.62
CA GLU A 75 -9.58 -11.07 -3.93
C GLU A 75 -8.33 -11.79 -3.37
N GLY A 76 -7.89 -11.40 -2.16
CA GLY A 76 -6.70 -11.97 -1.51
C GLY A 76 -5.36 -11.50 -2.09
N ARG A 77 -5.37 -10.54 -3.01
CA ARG A 77 -4.16 -9.93 -3.60
C ARG A 77 -3.99 -8.49 -3.12
N THR A 78 -2.74 -8.04 -3.05
CA THR A 78 -2.39 -6.67 -2.65
C THR A 78 -1.10 -6.21 -3.33
N ALA A 79 -0.83 -4.91 -3.27
CA ALA A 79 0.43 -4.29 -3.67
C ALA A 79 1.42 -4.27 -2.49
N LYS A 80 2.71 -4.40 -2.76
CA LYS A 80 3.72 -4.12 -1.74
C LYS A 80 3.95 -2.62 -1.67
N ILE A 81 4.11 -2.09 -0.47
CA ILE A 81 4.44 -0.66 -0.27
C ILE A 81 5.69 -0.25 -1.06
N THR A 82 6.68 -1.13 -1.17
CA THR A 82 7.91 -0.88 -1.93
C THR A 82 7.67 -0.77 -3.43
N GLU A 83 6.72 -1.53 -3.98
CA GLU A 83 6.38 -1.45 -5.42
C GLU A 83 5.68 -0.12 -5.71
N ILE A 84 4.80 0.33 -4.81
CA ILE A 84 4.14 1.63 -4.92
C ILE A 84 5.16 2.75 -4.85
N LEU A 85 6.05 2.74 -3.85
CA LEU A 85 7.07 3.77 -3.70
C LEU A 85 8.05 3.80 -4.87
N GLU A 86 8.50 2.64 -5.36
CA GLU A 86 9.35 2.56 -6.55
C GLU A 86 8.64 3.20 -7.75
N SER A 87 7.39 2.80 -8.03
CA SER A 87 6.62 3.32 -9.17
C SER A 87 6.31 4.82 -9.08
N LEU A 88 6.17 5.36 -7.86
CA LEU A 88 5.87 6.77 -7.62
C LEU A 88 7.12 7.66 -7.70
N LEU A 89 8.29 7.14 -7.34
CA LEU A 89 9.46 7.96 -7.02
C LEU A 89 10.65 7.74 -7.96
N ALA A 90 10.80 6.53 -8.52
CA ALA A 90 11.99 6.17 -9.29
C ALA A 90 12.12 6.99 -10.59
N SER A 91 11.00 7.30 -11.26
CA SER A 91 10.97 8.18 -12.45
C SER A 91 11.48 9.59 -12.18
N HIS A 92 11.40 10.04 -10.92
CA HIS A 92 11.85 11.36 -10.48
C HIS A 92 13.24 11.33 -9.83
N GLY A 93 13.96 10.20 -9.91
CA GLY A 93 15.31 10.04 -9.36
C GLY A 93 15.36 9.99 -7.83
N VAL A 94 14.24 9.71 -7.16
CA VAL A 94 14.17 9.61 -5.71
C VAL A 94 14.25 8.13 -5.29
N ASP A 95 15.31 7.75 -4.59
CA ASP A 95 15.44 6.39 -4.04
C ASP A 95 14.58 6.25 -2.78
N TYR A 96 13.53 5.44 -2.86
CA TYR A 96 12.63 5.25 -1.72
C TYR A 96 13.27 4.51 -0.54
N ARG A 97 14.37 3.77 -0.75
CA ARG A 97 15.02 2.94 0.27
C ARG A 97 15.67 3.78 1.37
N GLN A 98 15.87 5.07 1.14
CA GLN A 98 16.35 6.00 2.16
C GLN A 98 15.28 6.38 3.19
N PHE A 99 14.00 6.14 2.89
CA PHE A 99 12.89 6.53 3.75
C PHE A 99 12.56 5.47 4.79
N LEU A 100 12.21 5.93 5.99
CA LEU A 100 11.61 5.06 7.00
C LEU A 100 10.15 4.80 6.63
N VAL A 101 9.81 3.53 6.41
CA VAL A 101 8.45 3.08 6.11
C VAL A 101 7.89 2.34 7.32
N GLN A 102 6.77 2.80 7.85
CA GLN A 102 6.08 2.18 8.97
C GLN A 102 4.65 1.79 8.57
N ARG A 103 4.24 0.55 8.86
CA ARG A 103 2.84 0.16 8.77
C ARG A 103 2.17 0.54 10.08
N THR A 104 1.31 1.55 10.04
CA THR A 104 0.71 2.15 11.24
C THR A 104 -0.60 1.48 11.63
N ALA A 105 -1.31 0.88 10.69
CA ALA A 105 -2.53 0.16 10.98
C ALA A 105 -2.83 -0.98 10.00
N GLN A 106 -3.61 -1.94 10.48
CA GLN A 106 -4.20 -3.02 9.69
C GLN A 106 -5.65 -3.17 10.09
N TYR A 107 -6.54 -3.30 9.12
CA TYR A 107 -7.98 -3.37 9.38
C TYR A 107 -8.62 -4.52 8.63
N VAL A 108 -9.77 -4.94 9.16
CA VAL A 108 -10.77 -5.71 8.45
C VAL A 108 -11.94 -4.77 8.17
N VAL A 109 -12.05 -4.33 6.93
CA VAL A 109 -13.12 -3.46 6.45
C VAL A 109 -14.24 -4.33 5.91
N GLU A 110 -15.39 -4.30 6.58
CA GLU A 110 -16.65 -4.87 6.09
C GLU A 110 -17.58 -3.75 5.62
N GLU A 111 -18.64 -4.06 4.87
CA GLU A 111 -19.55 -3.06 4.25
C GLU A 111 -20.07 -1.99 5.22
N ASN A 112 -20.22 -2.32 6.52
CA ASN A 112 -20.79 -1.43 7.54
C ASN A 112 -19.87 -1.15 8.74
N LYS A 113 -18.62 -1.66 8.77
CA LYS A 113 -17.73 -1.48 9.93
C LYS A 113 -16.26 -1.67 9.59
N ILE A 114 -15.41 -0.91 10.28
CA ILE A 114 -13.96 -1.09 10.30
C ILE A 114 -13.63 -1.78 11.63
N LEU A 115 -13.14 -3.02 11.55
CA LEU A 115 -12.68 -3.79 12.69
C LEU A 115 -11.16 -3.69 12.80
N THR A 116 -10.67 -3.48 14.00
CA THR A 116 -9.25 -3.66 14.32
C THR A 116 -8.98 -5.15 14.54
N PRO A 117 -7.72 -5.60 14.43
CA PRO A 117 -7.39 -7.02 14.64
C PRO A 117 -7.78 -7.52 16.05
N PHE A 118 -7.87 -6.64 17.04
CA PHE A 118 -8.32 -6.97 18.39
C PHE A 118 -9.82 -7.28 18.48
N ASP A 119 -10.63 -6.74 17.56
CA ASP A 119 -12.08 -6.96 17.54
C ASP A 119 -12.47 -8.34 16.97
N VAL A 120 -11.52 -9.10 16.42
CA VAL A 120 -11.76 -10.36 15.69
C VAL A 120 -11.23 -11.60 16.42
N LEU A 121 -10.53 -11.44 17.54
CA LEU A 121 -10.06 -12.57 18.35
C LEU A 121 -11.16 -13.03 19.33
N PRO A 122 -11.61 -14.29 19.31
CA PRO A 122 -12.50 -14.81 20.34
C PRO A 122 -11.72 -14.93 21.66
N SER A 123 -12.31 -14.42 22.74
CA SER A 123 -11.92 -14.69 24.13
C SER A 123 -12.09 -16.15 24.51
#